data_AF-X6F0K1-F1
#
_entry.id   AF-X6F0K1-F1
#
_cell.length_a   1.000
_cell.length_b   1.000
_cell.length_c   1.000
_cell.angle_alpha   90.00
_cell.angle_beta   90.00
_cell.angle_gamma   90.00
#
_symmetry.space_group_name_H-M   'P 1'
#
loop_
_entity.id
_entity.type
_entity.pdbx_description
1 polymer ?
#
loop_
_entity_poly.entity_id
_entity_poly.type
_entity_poly.pdbx_seq_one_letter_code
_entity_poly.pdbx_strand_id
1 'polypeptide(L)'
;MDENPNKPYAQGYIIDPNNLPDLYPTHLHSAEFWEALGRTVATFGFLEEVLGKAIFAFTATRDIPEEKIDEEFARWLPTLRKALSDPLGGLIRAYESSVRAHQQHSIEEFDDLVDDLKKAAEIRNVFCHGSWRKPDTQGRSNPFFVDRKDRIFKTPIDIAYLKQVQQHVTELTCAVVNTVTHMGWQFPGSAGPGNPIFEK
;
A
#
# COMPACT_ATOMS: atom_id res chain seq x y z
N MET A 1 0.86 -28.63 -44.98
CA MET A 1 1.69 -27.78 -44.11
C MET A 1 2.80 -27.26 -45.00
N ASP A 2 2.65 -26.03 -45.50
CA ASP A 2 3.62 -25.41 -46.40
C ASP A 2 4.80 -24.87 -45.58
N GLU A 3 5.86 -25.67 -45.46
CA GLU A 3 7.16 -25.17 -45.07
C GLU A 3 7.79 -24.51 -46.28
N ASN A 4 7.61 -23.20 -46.43
CA ASN A 4 8.32 -22.42 -47.44
C ASN A 4 9.82 -22.40 -47.09
N PRO A 5 10.69 -23.07 -47.85
CA PRO A 5 12.12 -23.19 -47.56
C PRO A 5 12.89 -21.87 -47.72
N ASN A 6 12.23 -20.82 -48.21
CA ASN A 6 12.76 -19.47 -48.37
C ASN A 6 12.28 -18.47 -47.30
N LYS A 7 11.70 -18.94 -46.18
CA LYS A 7 11.33 -18.03 -45.08
C LYS A 7 12.62 -17.49 -44.45
N PRO A 8 12.94 -16.18 -44.57
CA PRO A 8 14.17 -15.65 -44.01
C PRO A 8 14.18 -15.86 -42.50
N TYR A 9 15.29 -16.38 -41.97
CA TYR A 9 15.49 -16.45 -40.53
C TYR A 9 15.36 -15.05 -39.93
N ALA A 10 14.71 -14.94 -38.77
CA ALA A 10 14.61 -13.68 -38.06
C ALA A 10 16.03 -13.17 -37.74
N GLN A 11 16.37 -11.98 -38.26
CA GLN A 11 17.64 -11.35 -37.95
C GLN A 11 17.61 -10.80 -36.52
N GLY A 12 18.47 -11.35 -35.66
CA GLY A 12 18.61 -10.91 -34.28
C GLY A 12 19.48 -9.65 -34.16
N TYR A 13 19.25 -8.89 -33.09
CA TYR A 13 20.04 -7.72 -32.72
C TYR A 13 20.35 -7.77 -31.22
N ILE A 14 21.49 -7.20 -30.82
CA ILE A 14 21.92 -7.07 -29.42
C ILE A 14 21.85 -5.59 -29.04
N ILE A 15 21.29 -5.30 -27.87
CA ILE A 15 21.23 -3.93 -27.34
C ILE A 15 22.62 -3.53 -26.83
N ASP A 16 23.08 -2.33 -27.20
CA ASP A 16 24.28 -1.72 -26.62
C ASP A 16 23.88 -0.86 -25.40
N PRO A 17 24.11 -1.33 -24.16
CA PRO A 17 23.73 -0.60 -22.96
C PRO A 17 24.52 0.71 -22.79
N ASN A 18 25.69 0.86 -23.42
CA ASN A 18 26.52 2.06 -23.29
C ASN A 18 26.01 3.24 -24.13
N ASN A 19 25.09 2.98 -25.05
CA ASN A 19 24.53 3.97 -25.95
C ASN A 19 23.04 4.21 -25.70
N LEU A 20 22.56 3.87 -24.50
CA LEU A 20 21.22 4.20 -24.04
C LEU A 20 21.15 5.65 -23.52
N PRO A 21 19.98 6.31 -23.57
CA PRO A 21 19.80 7.61 -22.92
C PRO A 21 20.15 7.57 -21.44
N ASP A 22 20.68 8.67 -20.92
CA ASP A 22 20.85 8.85 -19.48
C ASP A 22 19.54 8.60 -18.75
N LEU A 23 19.59 7.86 -17.62
CA LEU A 23 18.42 7.44 -16.85
C LEU A 23 17.45 6.52 -17.62
N TYR A 24 17.91 5.77 -18.62
CA TYR A 24 17.08 4.70 -19.19
C TYR A 24 16.66 3.68 -18.10
N PRO A 25 15.37 3.23 -18.05
CA PRO A 25 14.26 3.54 -18.96
C PRO A 25 13.37 4.71 -18.51
N THR A 26 13.70 5.42 -17.42
CA THR A 26 12.87 6.46 -16.80
C THR A 26 13.01 7.85 -17.43
N HIS A 27 13.99 8.05 -18.31
CA HIS A 27 14.30 9.29 -19.04
C HIS A 27 13.13 9.98 -19.79
N LEU A 28 12.03 9.27 -20.06
CA LEU A 28 10.88 9.82 -20.80
C LEU A 28 9.94 10.67 -19.94
N HIS A 29 10.12 10.65 -18.61
CA HIS A 29 9.35 11.45 -17.66
C HIS A 29 10.22 12.53 -17.03
N SER A 30 9.59 13.62 -16.60
CA SER A 30 10.29 14.67 -15.86
C SER A 30 10.75 14.16 -14.49
N ALA A 31 11.80 14.77 -13.94
CA ALA A 31 12.22 14.52 -12.56
C ALA A 31 11.07 14.78 -11.55
N GLU A 32 10.25 15.80 -11.80
CA GLU A 32 9.09 16.12 -10.95
C GLU A 32 8.06 14.98 -10.93
N PHE A 33 7.81 14.31 -12.06
CA PHE A 33 6.93 13.15 -12.10
C PHE A 33 7.46 12.01 -11.21
N TRP A 34 8.76 11.71 -11.30
CA TRP A 34 9.39 10.68 -10.49
C TRP A 34 9.44 11.02 -9.00
N GLU A 35 9.67 12.29 -8.67
CA GLU A 35 9.60 12.77 -7.29
C GLU A 35 8.19 12.61 -6.73
N ALA A 36 7.16 13.06 -7.47
CA ALA A 36 5.77 12.92 -7.06
C ALA A 36 5.40 11.44 -6.85
N LEU A 37 5.74 10.57 -7.81
CA LEU A 37 5.49 9.14 -7.70
C LEU A 37 6.20 8.53 -6.47
N GLY A 38 7.48 8.85 -6.28
CA GLY A 38 8.27 8.36 -5.16
C GLY A 38 7.70 8.78 -3.80
N ARG A 39 7.26 10.05 -3.67
CA ARG A 39 6.60 10.55 -2.47
C ARG A 39 5.27 9.84 -2.21
N THR A 40 4.46 9.62 -3.24
CA THR A 40 3.20 8.87 -3.11
C THR A 40 3.45 7.43 -2.66
N VAL A 41 4.41 6.74 -3.28
CA VAL A 41 4.80 5.37 -2.91
C VAL A 41 5.34 5.31 -1.47
N ALA A 42 6.18 6.27 -1.07
CA ALA A 42 6.69 6.34 0.31
C ALA A 42 5.57 6.57 1.33
N THR A 43 4.54 7.36 0.97
CA THR A 43 3.37 7.59 1.82
C THR A 43 2.56 6.31 2.02
N PHE A 44 2.43 5.46 1.00
CA PHE A 44 1.85 4.11 1.17
C PHE A 44 2.68 3.24 2.12
N GLY A 45 4.01 3.30 2.06
CA GLY A 45 4.87 2.58 3.00
C GLY A 45 4.66 3.03 4.46
N PHE A 46 4.45 4.33 4.68
CA PHE A 46 4.09 4.84 6.00
C PHE A 46 2.71 4.36 6.46
N LEU A 47 1.71 4.31 5.57
CA LEU A 47 0.39 3.73 5.89
C LEU A 47 0.51 2.24 6.27
N GLU A 48 1.34 1.46 5.57
CA GLU A 48 1.62 0.06 5.92
C GLU A 48 2.16 -0.06 7.36
N GLU A 49 3.13 0.78 7.74
CA GLU A 49 3.65 0.83 9.11
C GLU A 49 2.56 1.21 10.14
N VAL A 50 1.75 2.22 9.83
CA VAL A 50 0.67 2.70 10.70
C VAL A 50 -0.39 1.62 10.90
N LEU A 51 -0.76 0.87 9.86
CA LEU A 51 -1.66 -0.28 9.99
C LEU A 51 -1.07 -1.37 10.89
N GLY A 52 0.23 -1.66 10.78
CA GLY A 52 0.92 -2.60 11.68
C GLY A 52 0.85 -2.17 13.14
N LYS A 53 1.08 -0.89 13.42
CA LYS A 53 0.94 -0.29 14.76
C LYS A 53 -0.50 -0.33 15.28
N ALA A 54 -1.48 -0.06 14.42
CA ALA A 54 -2.89 -0.16 14.78
C ALA A 54 -3.28 -1.61 15.11
N ILE A 55 -2.85 -2.60 14.32
CA ILE A 55 -3.04 -4.03 14.63
C ILE A 55 -2.48 -4.37 16.00
N PHE A 56 -1.26 -3.91 16.31
CA PHE A 56 -0.69 -4.08 17.65
C PHE A 56 -1.58 -3.46 18.72
N ALA A 57 -2.02 -2.21 18.55
CA ALA A 57 -2.89 -1.53 19.52
C ALA A 57 -4.18 -2.33 19.79
N PHE A 58 -4.94 -2.63 18.75
CA PHE A 58 -6.21 -3.36 18.89
C PHE A 58 -6.05 -4.78 19.44
N THR A 59 -4.93 -5.45 19.18
CA THR A 59 -4.70 -6.79 19.73
C THR A 59 -4.19 -6.75 21.17
N ALA A 60 -3.43 -5.73 21.55
CA ALA A 60 -2.87 -5.56 22.90
C ALA A 60 -3.90 -5.06 23.91
N THR A 61 -4.86 -4.22 23.49
CA THR A 61 -5.86 -3.59 24.38
C THR A 61 -7.18 -4.33 24.44
N ARG A 62 -7.29 -5.47 23.73
CA ARG A 62 -8.51 -6.28 23.72
C ARG A 62 -8.66 -7.02 25.05
N ASP A 63 -9.86 -7.01 25.61
CA ASP A 63 -10.16 -7.82 26.79
C ASP A 63 -10.15 -9.31 26.41
N ILE A 64 -9.40 -10.13 27.15
CA ILE A 64 -9.30 -11.57 26.94
C ILE A 64 -9.73 -12.27 28.23
N PRO A 65 -10.71 -13.20 28.20
CA PRO A 65 -11.05 -14.02 29.35
C PRO A 65 -9.84 -14.77 29.89
N GLU A 66 -9.72 -14.89 31.21
CA GLU A 66 -8.54 -15.46 31.87
C GLU A 66 -8.20 -16.86 31.36
N GLU A 67 -9.22 -17.68 31.11
CA GLU A 67 -9.08 -19.04 30.58
C GLU A 67 -8.58 -19.11 29.13
N LYS A 68 -8.52 -17.99 28.40
CA LYS A 68 -8.06 -17.89 27.02
C LYS A 68 -6.73 -17.16 26.86
N ILE A 69 -6.14 -16.63 27.93
CA ILE A 69 -4.93 -15.81 27.86
C ILE A 69 -3.79 -16.56 27.17
N ASP A 70 -3.49 -17.79 27.58
CA ASP A 70 -2.38 -18.58 27.02
C ASP A 70 -2.57 -18.87 25.53
N GLU A 71 -3.80 -19.20 25.12
CA GLU A 71 -4.15 -19.46 23.72
C GLU A 71 -3.99 -18.21 22.85
N GLU A 72 -4.50 -17.08 23.32
CA GLU A 72 -4.42 -15.81 22.58
C GLU A 72 -2.99 -15.27 22.55
N PHE A 73 -2.23 -15.39 23.63
CA PHE A 73 -0.82 -15.01 23.67
C PHE A 73 0.03 -15.82 22.69
N ALA A 74 -0.22 -17.14 22.58
CA ALA A 74 0.45 -18.00 21.61
C ALA A 74 0.17 -17.58 20.15
N ARG A 75 -1.02 -17.05 19.86
CA ARG A 75 -1.42 -16.52 18.53
C ARG A 75 -0.92 -15.11 18.27
N TRP A 76 -0.66 -14.34 19.32
CA TRP A 76 -0.33 -12.93 19.22
C TRP A 76 1.01 -12.69 18.52
N LEU A 77 2.06 -13.41 18.91
CA LEU A 77 3.38 -13.26 18.28
C LEU A 77 3.39 -13.58 16.78
N PRO A 78 2.78 -14.69 16.30
CA PRO A 78 2.58 -14.92 14.87
C PRO A 78 1.82 -13.79 14.16
N THR A 79 0.79 -13.24 14.79
CA THR A 79 -0.01 -12.14 14.23
C THR A 79 0.83 -10.87 14.06
N LEU A 80 1.61 -10.49 15.08
CA LEU A 80 2.51 -9.34 15.00
C LEU A 80 3.62 -9.55 13.98
N ARG A 81 4.23 -10.73 13.91
CA ARG A 81 5.24 -11.05 12.88
C ARG A 81 4.68 -10.90 11.47
N LYS A 82 3.45 -11.36 11.26
CA LYS A 82 2.77 -11.21 9.97
C LYS A 82 2.49 -9.74 9.66
N ALA A 83 2.05 -8.95 10.63
CA ALA A 83 1.83 -7.51 10.48
C ALA A 83 3.11 -6.70 10.15
N LEU A 84 4.31 -7.26 10.36
CA LEU A 84 5.58 -6.64 9.96
C LEU A 84 5.96 -6.93 8.50
N SER A 85 5.45 -8.01 7.92
CA SER A 85 5.90 -8.50 6.60
C SER A 85 4.81 -8.51 5.53
N ASP A 86 3.54 -8.46 5.92
CA ASP A 86 2.43 -8.52 4.99
C ASP A 86 2.38 -7.26 4.10
N PRO A 87 2.05 -7.41 2.80
CA PRO A 87 1.79 -6.26 1.94
C PRO A 87 0.49 -5.56 2.38
N LEU A 88 0.29 -4.31 1.96
CA LEU A 88 -0.86 -3.47 2.32
C LEU A 88 -2.22 -4.21 2.36
N GLY A 89 -2.56 -4.99 1.33
CA GLY A 89 -3.82 -5.74 1.30
C GLY A 89 -3.96 -6.81 2.40
N GLY A 90 -2.87 -7.41 2.85
CA GLY A 90 -2.84 -8.33 4.00
C GLY A 90 -3.01 -7.57 5.31
N LEU A 91 -2.31 -6.45 5.46
CA LEU A 91 -2.41 -5.56 6.62
C LEU A 91 -3.83 -5.03 6.80
N ILE A 92 -4.49 -4.59 5.73
CA ILE A 92 -5.89 -4.10 5.79
C ILE A 92 -6.83 -5.19 6.32
N ARG A 93 -6.68 -6.45 5.88
CA ARG A 93 -7.51 -7.55 6.40
C ARG A 93 -7.22 -7.87 7.86
N ALA A 94 -5.96 -7.86 8.26
CA ALA A 94 -5.56 -8.09 9.65
C ALA A 94 -6.06 -6.95 10.56
N TYR A 95 -5.95 -5.71 10.09
CA TYR A 95 -6.49 -4.52 10.74
C TYR A 95 -8.00 -4.62 10.89
N GLU A 96 -8.72 -4.85 9.79
CA GLU A 96 -10.18 -5.05 9.79
C GLU A 96 -10.57 -6.12 10.83
N SER A 97 -9.92 -7.28 10.81
CA SER A 97 -10.19 -8.35 11.79
C SER A 97 -9.86 -7.97 13.23
N SER A 98 -8.83 -7.17 13.47
CA SER A 98 -8.38 -6.79 14.82
C SER A 98 -9.34 -5.77 15.44
N VAL A 99 -9.73 -4.75 14.66
CA VAL A 99 -10.80 -3.83 15.07
C VAL A 99 -12.07 -4.61 15.30
N ARG A 100 -12.43 -5.51 14.36
CA ARG A 100 -13.62 -6.37 14.45
C ARG A 100 -13.60 -7.44 15.55
N ALA A 101 -12.52 -7.56 16.31
CA ALA A 101 -12.44 -8.44 17.48
C ALA A 101 -12.39 -7.68 18.80
N HIS A 102 -12.25 -6.35 18.78
CA HIS A 102 -12.11 -5.51 19.96
C HIS A 102 -13.47 -5.21 20.64
N GLN A 103 -13.56 -4.97 21.93
CA GLN A 103 -14.86 -4.78 22.58
C GLN A 103 -15.49 -3.42 22.28
N GLN A 104 -14.69 -2.39 22.00
CA GLN A 104 -15.12 -1.03 21.69
C GLN A 104 -15.31 -0.78 20.18
N HIS A 105 -16.16 -1.58 19.55
CA HIS A 105 -16.32 -1.59 18.08
C HIS A 105 -16.98 -0.38 17.42
N SER A 106 -17.56 0.54 18.18
CA SER A 106 -18.33 1.63 17.60
C SER A 106 -17.41 2.75 17.13
N ILE A 107 -16.59 2.47 16.12
CA ILE A 107 -15.92 3.48 15.32
C ILE A 107 -16.90 3.82 14.19
N GLU A 108 -17.39 5.05 14.20
CA GLU A 108 -18.25 5.58 13.14
C GLU A 108 -17.54 5.49 11.79
N GLU A 109 -18.26 5.14 10.72
CA GLU A 109 -17.74 5.05 9.35
C GLU A 109 -16.57 4.05 9.15
N PHE A 110 -16.39 3.08 10.05
CA PHE A 110 -15.29 2.12 9.95
C PHE A 110 -15.34 1.28 8.65
N ASP A 111 -16.53 0.88 8.22
CA ASP A 111 -16.70 0.10 6.98
C ASP A 111 -16.28 0.93 5.74
N ASP A 112 -16.61 2.23 5.72
CA ASP A 112 -16.20 3.15 4.66
C ASP A 112 -14.67 3.35 4.64
N LEU A 113 -14.04 3.50 5.82
CA LEU A 113 -12.58 3.54 5.94
C LEU A 113 -11.93 2.27 5.37
N VAL A 114 -12.46 1.10 5.72
CA VAL A 114 -11.93 -0.18 5.22
C VAL A 114 -12.07 -0.28 3.71
N ASP A 115 -13.19 0.15 3.14
CA ASP A 115 -13.40 0.15 1.71
C ASP A 115 -12.47 1.11 0.97
N ASP A 116 -12.21 2.30 1.53
CA ASP A 116 -11.26 3.24 0.96
C ASP A 116 -9.81 2.75 1.06
N LEU A 117 -9.44 2.09 2.16
CA LEU A 117 -8.15 1.39 2.27
C LEU A 117 -8.00 0.32 1.19
N LYS A 118 -9.06 -0.46 0.91
CA LYS A 118 -9.05 -1.49 -0.14
C LYS A 118 -8.88 -0.86 -1.53
N LYS A 119 -9.58 0.23 -1.83
CA LYS A 119 -9.40 1.00 -3.10
C LYS A 119 -7.98 1.55 -3.21
N ALA A 120 -7.44 2.13 -2.14
CA ALA A 120 -6.08 2.66 -2.10
C ALA A 120 -5.03 1.57 -2.35
N ALA A 121 -5.24 0.35 -1.84
CA ALA A 121 -4.37 -0.79 -2.10
C ALA A 121 -4.34 -1.21 -3.58
N GLU A 122 -5.44 -1.08 -4.31
CA GLU A 122 -5.46 -1.32 -5.77
C GLU A 122 -4.56 -0.31 -6.49
N ILE A 123 -4.66 0.98 -6.16
CA ILE A 123 -3.83 2.05 -6.74
C ILE A 123 -2.34 1.89 -6.37
N ARG A 124 -2.04 1.52 -5.11
CA ARG A 124 -0.67 1.24 -4.65
C ARG A 124 0.02 0.21 -5.55
N ASN A 125 -0.67 -0.86 -5.92
CA ASN A 125 -0.10 -1.90 -6.78
C ASN A 125 0.24 -1.36 -8.18
N VAL A 126 -0.62 -0.50 -8.73
CA VAL A 126 -0.36 0.17 -10.01
C VAL A 126 0.89 1.05 -9.90
N PHE A 127 1.02 1.83 -8.83
CA PHE A 127 2.14 2.76 -8.67
C PHE A 127 3.47 2.08 -8.40
N CYS A 128 3.48 1.01 -7.61
CA CYS A 128 4.70 0.28 -7.26
C CYS A 128 5.16 -0.71 -8.34
N HIS A 129 4.24 -1.26 -9.15
CA HIS A 129 4.56 -2.35 -10.09
C HIS A 129 4.24 -2.03 -11.54
N GLY A 130 3.58 -0.91 -11.83
CA GLY A 130 3.26 -0.50 -13.19
C GLY A 130 4.50 -0.14 -14.01
N SER A 131 4.52 -0.57 -15.27
CA SER A 131 5.51 -0.13 -16.24
C SER A 131 5.08 1.21 -16.84
N TRP A 132 5.65 2.30 -16.34
CA TRP A 132 5.36 3.67 -16.79
C TRP A 132 5.73 3.88 -18.27
N ARG A 133 4.72 4.22 -19.08
CA ARG A 133 4.89 4.47 -20.52
C ARG A 133 5.23 5.93 -20.77
N LYS A 134 5.70 6.23 -21.98
CA LYS A 134 5.92 7.61 -22.43
C LYS A 134 4.68 8.46 -22.12
N PRO A 135 4.85 9.66 -21.53
CA PRO A 135 3.72 10.55 -21.29
C PRO A 135 3.11 11.05 -22.61
N ASP A 136 1.82 11.40 -22.56
CA ASP A 136 1.14 12.10 -23.65
C ASP A 136 1.55 13.58 -23.73
N THR A 137 0.95 14.34 -24.66
CA THR A 137 1.25 15.76 -24.83
C THR A 137 0.83 16.64 -23.65
N GLN A 138 0.05 16.10 -22.71
CA GLN A 138 -0.37 16.76 -21.47
C GLN A 138 0.47 16.30 -20.27
N GLY A 139 1.50 15.48 -20.48
CA GLY A 139 2.36 14.97 -19.41
C GLY A 139 1.77 13.78 -18.64
N ARG A 140 0.67 13.18 -19.10
CA ARG A 140 0.01 12.05 -18.44
C ARG A 140 0.58 10.72 -18.92
N SER A 141 0.80 9.78 -18.00
CA SER A 141 1.22 8.41 -18.30
C SER A 141 0.12 7.41 -18.01
N ASN A 142 -0.08 6.45 -18.93
CA ASN A 142 -0.82 5.22 -18.62
C ASN A 142 0.19 4.15 -18.23
N PRO A 143 0.34 3.80 -16.93
CA PRO A 143 1.20 2.69 -16.55
C PRO A 143 0.62 1.40 -17.13
N PHE A 144 1.47 0.59 -17.77
CA PHE A 144 1.08 -0.76 -18.12
C PHE A 144 1.11 -1.63 -16.86
N PHE A 145 -0.08 -1.96 -16.37
CA PHE A 145 -0.30 -2.81 -15.22
C PHE A 145 -1.51 -3.72 -15.50
N VAL A 146 -1.35 -5.00 -15.20
CA VAL A 146 -2.40 -6.02 -15.29
C VAL A 146 -2.59 -6.60 -13.90
N ASP A 147 -3.80 -6.57 -13.39
CA ASP A 147 -4.09 -7.12 -12.07
C ASP A 147 -4.29 -8.64 -12.10
N ARG A 148 -4.50 -9.25 -10.93
CA ARG A 148 -4.72 -10.70 -10.79
C ARG A 148 -6.04 -11.20 -11.42
N LYS A 149 -6.89 -10.30 -11.92
CA LYS A 149 -8.16 -10.59 -12.60
C LYS A 149 -8.06 -10.29 -14.10
N ASP A 150 -6.84 -10.20 -14.62
CA ASP A 150 -6.52 -9.89 -16.02
C ASP A 150 -7.07 -8.53 -16.51
N ARG A 151 -7.35 -7.59 -15.59
CA ARG A 151 -7.81 -6.25 -15.92
C ARG A 151 -6.61 -5.35 -16.18
N ILE A 152 -6.65 -4.62 -17.29
CA ILE A 152 -5.63 -3.61 -17.64
C ILE A 152 -6.01 -2.27 -17.01
N PHE A 153 -5.08 -1.65 -16.31
CA PHE A 153 -5.25 -0.29 -15.81
C PHE A 153 -5.21 0.73 -16.97
N LYS A 154 -6.19 1.64 -17.02
CA LYS A 154 -6.39 2.56 -18.17
C LYS A 154 -6.44 4.03 -17.79
N THR A 155 -6.29 4.37 -16.51
CA THR A 155 -6.39 5.76 -16.05
C THR A 155 -5.10 6.52 -16.35
N PRO A 156 -5.15 7.65 -17.07
CA PRO A 156 -4.00 8.53 -17.25
C PRO A 156 -3.62 9.22 -15.95
N ILE A 157 -2.32 9.18 -15.62
CA ILE A 157 -1.76 9.70 -14.37
C ILE A 157 -0.79 10.84 -14.69
N ASP A 158 -1.04 12.01 -14.11
CA ASP A 158 -0.10 13.13 -14.07
C ASP A 158 0.36 13.40 -12.62
N ILE A 159 1.19 14.43 -12.47
CA ILE A 159 1.69 14.91 -11.18
C ILE A 159 0.54 15.33 -10.25
N ALA A 160 -0.53 15.93 -10.78
CA ALA A 160 -1.65 16.38 -9.95
C ALA A 160 -2.40 15.18 -9.36
N TYR A 161 -2.63 14.13 -10.15
CA TYR A 161 -3.20 12.87 -9.69
C TYR A 161 -2.32 12.23 -8.61
N LEU A 162 -1.00 12.17 -8.82
CA LEU A 162 -0.07 11.61 -7.82
C LEU A 162 -0.13 12.36 -6.48
N LYS A 163 -0.17 13.69 -6.53
CA LYS A 163 -0.32 14.56 -5.34
C LYS A 163 -1.68 14.36 -4.66
N GLN A 164 -2.76 14.22 -5.43
CA GLN A 164 -4.09 13.92 -4.89
C GLN A 164 -4.11 12.57 -4.17
N VAL A 165 -3.55 11.52 -4.76
CA VAL A 165 -3.45 10.20 -4.12
C VAL A 165 -2.59 10.27 -2.87
N GLN A 166 -1.46 10.99 -2.90
CA GLN A 166 -0.60 11.18 -1.73
C GLN A 166 -1.37 11.82 -0.57
N GLN A 167 -2.14 12.87 -0.85
CA GLN A 167 -2.97 13.54 0.13
C GLN A 167 -4.03 12.60 0.70
N HIS A 168 -4.72 11.85 -0.15
CA HIS A 168 -5.74 10.89 0.28
C HIS A 168 -5.14 9.76 1.15
N VAL A 169 -3.97 9.24 0.81
CA VAL A 169 -3.28 8.23 1.64
C VAL A 169 -2.88 8.80 3.00
N THR A 170 -2.52 10.10 3.05
CA THR A 170 -2.25 10.80 4.32
C THR A 170 -3.51 10.88 5.17
N GLU A 171 -4.66 11.20 4.57
CA GLU A 171 -5.95 11.23 5.26
C GLU A 171 -6.35 9.85 5.80
N LEU A 172 -6.19 8.79 5.01
CA LEU A 172 -6.41 7.41 5.46
C LEU A 172 -5.49 7.03 6.62
N THR A 173 -4.24 7.49 6.57
CA THR A 173 -3.28 7.27 7.66
C THR A 173 -3.76 7.93 8.95
N CYS A 174 -4.20 9.18 8.88
CA CYS A 174 -4.78 9.89 10.02
C CYS A 174 -6.05 9.19 10.53
N ALA A 175 -6.92 8.71 9.63
CA ALA A 175 -8.12 7.98 10.01
C ALA A 175 -7.80 6.68 10.76
N VAL A 176 -6.79 5.91 10.32
CA VAL A 176 -6.32 4.71 11.04
C VAL A 176 -5.72 5.08 12.41
N VAL A 177 -4.99 6.18 12.52
CA VAL A 177 -4.50 6.65 13.84
C VAL A 177 -5.69 7.00 14.75
N ASN A 178 -6.70 7.68 14.21
CA ASN A 178 -7.88 8.10 14.94
C ASN A 178 -8.68 6.91 15.50
N THR A 179 -8.69 5.75 14.83
CA THR A 179 -9.38 4.56 15.36
C THR A 179 -8.79 4.07 16.67
N VAL A 180 -7.49 4.26 16.89
CA VAL A 180 -6.81 3.94 18.15
C VAL A 180 -7.00 5.06 19.17
N THR A 181 -6.78 6.31 18.76
CA THR A 181 -6.79 7.44 19.70
C THR A 181 -8.20 7.81 20.20
N HIS A 182 -9.25 7.57 19.40
CA HIS A 182 -10.64 7.72 19.83
C HIS A 182 -11.04 6.74 20.95
N MET A 183 -10.37 5.60 21.06
CA MET A 183 -10.54 4.68 22.19
C MET A 183 -9.83 5.17 23.48
N GLY A 184 -9.13 6.31 23.41
CA GLY A 184 -8.38 6.88 24.54
C GLY A 184 -6.95 6.36 24.68
N TRP A 185 -6.45 5.57 23.73
CA TRP A 185 -5.09 5.06 23.74
C TRP A 185 -4.11 5.98 23.01
N GLN A 186 -2.90 6.06 23.52
CA GLN A 186 -1.80 6.70 22.82
C GLN A 186 -1.41 5.84 21.61
N PHE A 187 -1.30 6.45 20.44
CA PHE A 187 -0.89 5.71 19.24
C PHE A 187 0.55 5.18 19.41
N PRO A 188 0.83 3.90 19.12
CA PRO A 188 2.13 3.29 19.38
C PRO A 188 3.31 4.03 18.75
N GLY A 189 4.30 4.36 19.58
CA GLY A 189 5.51 5.08 19.16
C GLY A 189 5.31 6.58 18.95
N SER A 190 4.16 7.14 19.34
CA SER A 190 3.94 8.60 19.38
C SER A 190 4.19 9.16 20.78
N ALA A 191 4.42 10.47 20.87
CA ALA A 191 4.33 11.24 22.12
C ALA A 191 2.98 11.98 22.22
N GLY A 192 1.94 11.45 21.55
CA GLY A 192 0.62 12.05 21.47
C GLY A 192 -0.22 11.85 22.74
N PRO A 193 -1.44 12.39 22.78
CA PRO A 193 -2.37 12.17 23.89
C PRO A 193 -2.84 10.71 23.99
N GLY A 194 -3.41 10.34 25.14
CA GLY A 194 -3.97 9.02 25.43
C GLY A 194 -3.17 8.22 26.45
N ASN A 195 -3.74 7.09 26.88
CA ASN A 195 -3.08 6.17 27.80
C ASN A 195 -2.02 5.33 27.05
N PRO A 196 -0.79 5.18 27.57
CA PRO A 196 0.20 4.30 26.96
C PRO A 196 -0.30 2.85 26.91
N ILE A 197 -0.20 2.21 25.74
CA ILE A 197 -0.52 0.77 25.58
C ILE A 197 0.58 -0.11 26.18
N PHE A 198 1.83 0.37 26.12
CA PHE A 198 2.99 -0.30 26.65
C PHE A 198 3.97 0.75 27.17
N GLU A 199 4.35 0.65 28.44
CA GLU A 199 5.45 1.40 29.02
C GLU A 199 6.71 0.53 29.01
N LYS A 200 7.84 1.13 28.64
CA LYS A 200 9.15 0.46 28.67
C LYS A 200 9.76 0.47 30.06
#